data_AF-A0A7S0N298-F1
#
_entry.id   AF-A0A7S0N298-F1
#
_cell.length_a   1.000
_cell.length_b   1.000
_cell.length_c   1.000
_cell.angle_alpha   90.00
_cell.angle_beta   90.00
_cell.angle_gamma   90.00
#
_symmetry.space_group_name_H-M   'P 1'
#
loop_
_entity.id
_entity.type
_entity.pdbx_description
1 polymer ?
#
loop_
_entity_poly.entity_id
_entity_poly.type
_entity_poly.pdbx_seq_one_letter_code
_entity_poly.pdbx_strand_id
1 'polypeptide(L)'
;PLKMLEDKAECAVSVYGAVQAEHVHGEGRSSNASASRRTTLLLGTLCVACCMVIGTTLHWMGTYSEMANLLGVFSSPQDASSFPSWATNGALRYYDNSNALGQWSPETGPPFVKHLTMWSDPKCVDHTGAADNVRRILGLRTSWHNHKWNTNQYLSAMSSVQLRFLSRNSNSILVIPPFHDFPEMTTRAMAMLNDYVLVGGNTILVIGGPTGILFINQNLAGPDGYGYELEPKWVEGPYEMQSSATASAFQYGAVTLPAIGTQVVGVTTASLPKEAISYYEASEVSVVFSLPCEAGRIIYLGYDYADMVPAWTDILLLALRASPT
;
A
#
# COMPACT_ATOMS: atom_id res chain seq x y z
N PRO A 1 -19.88 40.89 -24.75
CA PRO A 1 -19.00 41.01 -25.93
C PRO A 1 -17.62 41.49 -25.50
N LEU A 2 -16.87 40.57 -24.88
CA LEU A 2 -15.57 40.83 -24.26
C LEU A 2 -14.49 40.26 -25.17
N LYS A 3 -13.82 41.17 -25.88
CA LYS A 3 -12.46 40.99 -26.40
C LYS A 3 -11.51 41.27 -25.24
N MET A 4 -10.78 40.26 -24.79
CA MET A 4 -9.39 40.28 -24.31
C MET A 4 -9.14 38.98 -23.53
N LEU A 5 -8.01 38.34 -23.84
CA LEU A 5 -7.45 37.12 -23.22
C LEU A 5 -7.89 35.78 -23.82
N GLU A 6 -7.74 35.63 -25.13
CA GLU A 6 -7.28 34.37 -25.74
C GLU A 6 -5.78 34.52 -25.98
N ASP A 7 -4.98 33.98 -25.07
CA ASP A 7 -3.54 33.85 -25.26
C ASP A 7 -3.08 32.57 -24.52
N LYS A 8 -2.39 31.71 -25.26
CA LYS A 8 -1.70 30.47 -24.85
C LYS A 8 -2.52 29.18 -24.79
N ALA A 9 -2.92 28.72 -25.97
CA ALA A 9 -2.78 27.31 -26.33
C ALA A 9 -2.26 27.24 -27.78
N GLU A 10 -1.48 26.20 -28.08
CA GLU A 10 -1.03 25.80 -29.43
C GLU A 10 0.14 26.58 -30.05
N CYS A 11 1.37 26.13 -29.78
CA CYS A 11 2.40 26.02 -30.83
C CYS A 11 3.58 25.17 -30.31
N ALA A 12 3.68 23.90 -30.72
CA ALA A 12 4.96 23.17 -30.89
C ALA A 12 4.75 21.73 -31.39
N VAL A 13 3.98 21.52 -32.46
CA VAL A 13 4.14 20.33 -33.32
C VAL A 13 3.86 20.76 -34.75
N SER A 14 4.90 20.74 -35.59
CA SER A 14 4.88 20.51 -37.04
C SER A 14 5.92 21.37 -37.74
N VAL A 15 7.13 20.81 -37.90
CA VAL A 15 7.97 21.11 -39.06
C VAL A 15 8.40 19.76 -39.64
N TYR A 16 7.42 19.08 -40.25
CA TYR A 16 7.68 18.20 -41.39
C TYR A 16 7.18 18.96 -42.62
N GLY A 17 8.11 19.62 -43.31
CA GLY A 17 7.85 20.38 -44.51
C GLY A 17 8.92 20.05 -45.54
N ALA A 18 8.50 19.32 -46.56
CA ALA A 18 9.28 18.89 -47.70
C ALA A 18 9.85 20.08 -48.49
N VAL A 19 11.09 19.93 -48.97
CA VAL A 19 11.60 20.66 -50.13
C VAL A 19 11.98 19.62 -51.18
N GLN A 20 11.21 19.60 -52.27
CA GLN A 20 11.56 18.97 -53.54
C GLN A 20 12.72 19.74 -54.19
N ALA A 21 13.67 19.01 -54.80
CA ALA A 21 14.40 19.50 -55.96
C ALA A 21 14.81 18.33 -56.87
N GLU A 22 14.74 18.63 -58.17
CA GLU A 22 14.69 17.81 -59.38
C GLU A 22 15.90 16.92 -59.73
N HIS A 23 15.65 16.07 -60.74
CA HIS A 23 16.64 15.56 -61.70
C HIS A 23 17.67 16.62 -62.15
N VAL A 24 18.94 16.22 -62.32
CA VAL A 24 19.68 16.11 -63.60
C VAL A 24 21.19 15.87 -63.31
N HIS A 25 21.80 15.03 -64.16
CA HIS A 25 23.21 14.65 -64.26
C HIS A 25 24.25 15.78 -64.16
N GLY A 26 25.46 15.44 -63.67
CA GLY A 26 26.69 16.18 -63.99
C GLY A 26 27.86 15.90 -63.05
N GLU A 27 29.01 15.57 -63.62
CA GLU A 27 30.24 15.07 -63.00
C GLU A 27 30.97 16.04 -62.05
N GLY A 28 31.74 15.51 -61.09
CA GLY A 28 32.74 16.30 -60.34
C GLY A 28 33.27 15.64 -59.06
N ARG A 29 34.30 14.79 -59.19
CA ARG A 29 35.14 14.24 -58.08
C ARG A 29 35.72 15.34 -57.18
N SER A 30 35.65 15.22 -55.85
CA SER A 30 36.74 15.63 -54.92
C SER A 30 36.55 15.19 -53.45
N SER A 31 37.17 14.05 -53.09
CA SER A 31 37.90 13.72 -51.84
C SER A 31 37.50 14.20 -50.41
N ASN A 32 36.27 14.58 -50.06
CA ASN A 32 35.94 14.95 -48.66
C ASN A 32 34.88 14.08 -47.93
N ALA A 33 34.35 13.05 -48.59
CA ALA A 33 33.22 12.27 -48.06
C ALA A 33 33.57 11.21 -46.98
N SER A 34 34.86 10.87 -46.77
CA SER A 34 35.23 9.82 -45.80
C SER A 34 35.44 10.34 -44.38
N ALA A 35 35.81 11.62 -44.21
CA ALA A 35 35.96 12.24 -42.90
C ALA A 35 34.59 12.54 -42.27
N SER A 36 33.68 13.16 -43.03
CA SER A 36 32.33 13.51 -42.56
C SER A 36 31.51 12.30 -42.11
N ARG A 37 31.57 11.17 -42.84
CA ARG A 37 30.85 9.94 -42.43
C ARG A 37 31.39 9.32 -41.14
N ARG A 38 32.69 9.46 -40.84
CA ARG A 38 33.29 8.98 -39.58
C ARG A 38 32.87 9.85 -38.40
N THR A 39 32.78 11.16 -38.58
CA THR A 39 32.32 12.08 -37.53
C THR A 39 30.84 11.88 -37.21
N THR A 40 29.98 11.67 -38.22
CA THR A 40 28.54 11.44 -37.99
C THR A 40 28.28 10.09 -37.31
N LEU A 41 29.06 9.05 -37.62
CA LEU A 41 28.97 7.75 -36.94
C LEU A 41 29.43 7.82 -35.48
N LEU A 42 30.51 8.55 -35.20
CA LEU A 42 31.03 8.74 -33.83
C LEU A 42 30.10 9.59 -32.96
N LEU A 43 29.47 10.63 -33.50
CA LEU A 43 28.44 11.39 -32.78
C LEU A 43 27.18 10.55 -32.53
N GLY A 44 26.77 9.73 -33.50
CA GLY A 44 25.63 8.83 -33.34
C GLY A 44 25.84 7.79 -32.25
N THR A 45 27.03 7.18 -32.18
CA THR A 45 27.35 6.20 -31.12
C THR A 45 27.50 6.84 -29.74
N LEU A 46 28.06 8.05 -29.65
CA LEU A 46 28.11 8.82 -28.40
C LEU A 46 26.73 9.20 -27.89
N CYS A 47 25.80 9.61 -28.77
CA CYS A 47 24.43 9.92 -28.37
C CYS A 47 23.69 8.68 -27.85
N VAL A 48 23.84 7.53 -28.51
CA VAL A 48 23.20 6.28 -28.05
C VAL A 48 23.80 5.83 -26.72
N ALA A 49 25.13 5.91 -26.55
CA ALA A 49 25.79 5.59 -25.29
C ALA A 49 25.35 6.54 -24.15
N CYS A 50 25.26 7.85 -24.41
CA CYS A 50 24.74 8.81 -23.45
C CYS A 50 23.27 8.54 -23.11
N CYS A 51 22.42 8.21 -24.08
CA CYS A 51 21.02 7.85 -23.80
C CYS A 51 20.90 6.55 -22.99
N MET A 52 21.77 5.56 -23.20
CA MET A 52 21.80 4.35 -22.37
C MET A 52 22.31 4.64 -20.95
N VAL A 53 23.32 5.50 -20.80
CA VAL A 53 23.82 5.91 -19.47
C VAL A 53 22.78 6.76 -18.75
N ILE A 54 22.09 7.66 -19.44
CA ILE A 54 20.99 8.46 -18.87
C ILE A 54 19.79 7.55 -18.54
N GLY A 55 19.43 6.62 -19.41
CA GLY A 55 18.34 5.67 -19.17
C GLY A 55 18.62 4.73 -17.99
N THR A 56 19.86 4.22 -17.88
CA THR A 56 20.28 3.41 -16.73
C THR A 56 20.39 4.26 -15.48
N THR A 57 20.99 5.45 -15.51
CA THR A 57 21.05 6.33 -14.32
C THR A 57 19.66 6.81 -13.87
N LEU A 58 18.72 7.06 -14.78
CA LEU A 58 17.32 7.38 -14.44
C LEU A 58 16.57 6.16 -13.89
N HIS A 59 16.82 4.96 -14.41
CA HIS A 59 16.24 3.73 -13.86
C HIS A 59 16.80 3.42 -12.47
N TRP A 60 18.11 3.64 -12.27
CA TRP A 60 18.76 3.55 -10.96
C TRP A 60 18.26 4.64 -10.01
N MET A 61 18.06 5.88 -10.46
CA MET A 61 17.50 6.95 -9.63
C MET A 61 16.02 6.69 -9.27
N GLY A 62 15.22 6.15 -10.18
CA GLY A 62 13.84 5.73 -9.92
C GLY A 62 13.77 4.60 -8.89
N THR A 63 14.64 3.60 -9.01
CA THR A 63 14.77 2.52 -8.02
C THR A 63 15.34 3.02 -6.69
N TYR A 64 16.20 4.03 -6.64
CA TYR A 64 16.64 4.65 -5.38
C TYR A 64 15.55 5.50 -4.72
N SER A 65 14.73 6.24 -5.46
CA SER A 65 13.59 6.95 -4.86
C SER A 65 12.51 5.98 -4.39
N GLU A 66 12.28 4.90 -5.14
CA GLU A 66 11.41 3.80 -4.71
C GLU A 66 12.00 3.11 -3.49
N MET A 67 13.29 2.77 -3.45
CA MET A 67 13.95 2.18 -2.28
C MET A 67 14.01 3.12 -1.08
N ALA A 68 14.20 4.42 -1.27
CA ALA A 68 14.21 5.39 -0.18
C ALA A 68 12.81 5.61 0.41
N ASN A 69 11.76 5.52 -0.42
CA ASN A 69 10.36 5.46 0.01
C ASN A 69 10.03 4.09 0.64
N LEU A 70 10.58 2.99 0.10
CA LEU A 70 10.47 1.62 0.58
C LEU A 70 11.19 1.42 1.93
N LEU A 71 12.25 2.20 2.20
CA LEU A 71 13.03 2.17 3.44
C LEU A 71 12.63 3.29 4.42
N GLY A 72 11.57 4.06 4.12
CA GLY A 72 11.05 5.08 5.03
C GLY A 72 11.99 6.26 5.33
N VAL A 73 13.00 6.52 4.49
CA VAL A 73 14.06 7.50 4.77
C VAL A 73 13.55 8.96 4.73
N PHE A 74 12.36 9.22 4.15
CA PHE A 74 11.79 10.57 4.04
C PHE A 74 10.63 10.87 4.99
N SER A 75 10.19 9.90 5.79
CA SER A 75 9.29 10.17 6.91
C SER A 75 10.05 9.84 8.17
N SER A 76 10.48 10.87 8.92
CA SER A 76 10.90 10.67 10.30
C SER A 76 9.87 9.75 10.96
N PRO A 77 10.26 8.59 11.51
CA PRO A 77 9.37 7.84 12.37
C PRO A 77 8.85 8.85 13.38
N GLN A 78 7.54 9.01 13.41
CA GLN A 78 6.94 9.57 14.61
C GLN A 78 7.39 8.63 15.71
N ASP A 79 8.24 9.14 16.61
CA ASP A 79 8.72 8.40 17.77
C ASP A 79 7.50 7.77 18.42
N ALA A 80 7.55 6.51 18.88
CA ALA A 80 6.37 5.85 19.44
C ALA A 80 5.72 6.69 20.56
N SER A 81 6.55 7.50 21.24
CA SER A 81 6.22 8.52 22.23
C SER A 81 5.37 9.71 21.74
N SER A 82 5.31 9.95 20.42
CA SER A 82 4.63 11.08 19.78
C SER A 82 3.14 10.83 19.52
N PHE A 83 2.62 9.68 19.96
CA PHE A 83 1.18 9.44 19.91
C PHE A 83 0.44 10.51 20.72
N PRO A 84 -0.70 11.02 20.20
CA PRO A 84 -1.42 12.09 20.86
C PRO A 84 -1.93 11.64 22.25
N SER A 85 -2.11 12.60 23.16
CA SER A 85 -2.46 12.33 24.57
C SER A 85 -3.76 11.54 24.81
N TRP A 86 -4.60 11.37 23.78
CA TRP A 86 -5.76 10.50 23.85
C TRP A 86 -5.39 9.01 23.94
N ALA A 87 -4.21 8.63 23.44
CA ALA A 87 -3.78 7.24 23.38
C ALA A 87 -3.31 6.72 24.75
N THR A 88 -2.77 7.60 25.60
CA THR A 88 -2.17 7.24 26.90
C THR A 88 -3.11 7.31 28.11
N ASN A 89 -4.30 7.92 27.99
CA ASN A 89 -5.20 8.17 29.12
C ASN A 89 -6.52 7.38 29.09
N GLY A 90 -6.59 6.33 28.27
CA GLY A 90 -7.73 5.41 28.23
C GLY A 90 -8.93 5.95 27.44
N ALA A 91 -9.39 5.11 26.50
CA ALA A 91 -10.60 5.21 25.67
C ALA A 91 -11.03 6.63 25.26
N LEU A 92 -10.83 6.95 23.98
CA LEU A 92 -11.44 8.11 23.34
C LEU A 92 -12.97 8.05 23.49
N ARG A 93 -13.50 8.77 24.48
CA ARG A 93 -14.93 9.12 24.52
C ARG A 93 -15.24 10.26 23.54
N TYR A 94 -14.67 10.22 22.33
CA TYR A 94 -14.76 11.33 21.39
C TYR A 94 -16.15 11.46 20.73
N TYR A 95 -17.09 10.54 20.99
CA TYR A 95 -18.46 10.61 20.48
C TYR A 95 -19.52 9.99 21.42
N ASP A 96 -19.66 10.49 22.65
CA ASP A 96 -20.82 10.13 23.48
C ASP A 96 -22.07 11.02 23.19
N ASN A 97 -21.96 11.99 22.27
CA ASN A 97 -23.01 13.01 22.06
C ASN A 97 -23.90 12.80 20.82
N SER A 98 -23.87 11.64 20.15
CA SER A 98 -24.86 11.33 19.11
C SER A 98 -25.79 10.24 19.58
N ASN A 99 -27.06 10.62 19.80
CA ASN A 99 -28.26 9.87 20.23
C ASN A 99 -28.60 8.56 19.48
N ALA A 100 -27.63 7.83 18.94
CA ALA A 100 -27.86 6.53 18.32
C ALA A 100 -27.68 5.44 19.38
N LEU A 101 -28.78 5.15 20.07
CA LEU A 101 -28.96 4.02 20.97
C LEU A 101 -29.07 2.72 20.15
N GLY A 102 -28.40 1.65 20.58
CA GLY A 102 -28.49 0.31 19.97
C GLY A 102 -27.14 -0.32 19.62
N GLN A 103 -27.10 -1.65 19.57
CA GLN A 103 -25.92 -2.41 19.15
C GLN A 103 -25.70 -2.24 17.64
N TRP A 104 -24.46 -1.93 17.25
CA TRP A 104 -24.07 -1.82 15.85
C TRP A 104 -23.17 -3.00 15.47
N SER A 105 -23.64 -3.80 14.53
CA SER A 105 -22.96 -4.96 13.98
C SER A 105 -23.18 -5.00 12.46
N PRO A 106 -22.46 -5.88 11.73
CA PRO A 106 -22.73 -6.09 10.31
C PRO A 106 -24.18 -6.48 9.98
N GLU A 107 -24.92 -6.99 10.97
CA GLU A 107 -26.31 -7.46 10.84
C GLU A 107 -27.34 -6.47 11.39
N THR A 108 -26.95 -5.59 12.33
CA THR A 108 -27.86 -4.70 13.06
C THR A 108 -27.26 -3.28 13.12
N GLY A 109 -27.98 -2.26 12.65
CA GLY A 109 -27.52 -0.86 12.71
C GLY A 109 -27.62 -0.12 11.36
N PRO A 110 -27.16 1.13 11.27
CA PRO A 110 -27.24 1.94 10.06
C PRO A 110 -26.50 1.27 8.87
N PRO A 111 -27.11 1.20 7.68
CA PRO A 111 -26.61 0.42 6.56
C PRO A 111 -25.52 1.17 5.79
N PHE A 112 -24.29 1.22 6.29
CA PHE A 112 -23.20 1.85 5.52
C PHE A 112 -21.89 1.08 5.45
N VAL A 113 -21.62 0.12 6.34
CA VAL A 113 -20.38 -0.66 6.30
C VAL A 113 -20.64 -2.13 6.57
N LYS A 114 -20.08 -2.98 5.70
CA LYS A 114 -20.18 -4.44 5.79
C LYS A 114 -19.19 -4.98 6.81
N HIS A 115 -19.38 -6.26 7.17
CA HIS A 115 -18.42 -7.02 7.98
C HIS A 115 -17.00 -6.88 7.43
N LEU A 116 -16.82 -6.98 6.11
CA LEU A 116 -15.56 -6.76 5.43
C LEU A 116 -15.60 -5.44 4.67
N THR A 117 -14.71 -4.52 5.05
CA THR A 117 -14.53 -3.22 4.40
C THR A 117 -13.06 -3.03 4.04
N MET A 118 -12.77 -2.52 2.85
CA MET A 118 -11.41 -2.24 2.39
C MET A 118 -11.20 -0.75 2.21
N TRP A 119 -10.04 -0.24 2.61
CA TRP A 119 -9.67 1.14 2.30
C TRP A 119 -9.30 1.28 0.82
N SER A 120 -9.81 2.31 0.18
CA SER A 120 -9.64 2.52 -1.27
C SER A 120 -9.47 3.99 -1.64
N ASP A 121 -8.74 4.75 -0.83
CA ASP A 121 -8.42 6.14 -1.16
C ASP A 121 -7.72 6.17 -2.54
N PRO A 122 -8.28 6.87 -3.54
CA PRO A 122 -7.72 6.90 -4.88
C PRO A 122 -6.33 7.56 -4.94
N LYS A 123 -5.91 8.29 -3.90
CA LYS A 123 -4.57 8.88 -3.82
C LYS A 123 -3.50 7.92 -3.34
N CYS A 124 -3.87 6.87 -2.59
CA CYS A 124 -2.90 6.05 -1.86
C CYS A 124 -2.93 4.58 -2.29
N VAL A 125 -4.10 4.11 -2.74
CA VAL A 125 -4.35 2.71 -3.08
C VAL A 125 -4.37 2.56 -4.58
N ASP A 126 -3.55 1.65 -5.11
CA ASP A 126 -3.53 1.33 -6.54
C ASP A 126 -4.75 0.48 -6.93
N HIS A 127 -5.68 1.06 -7.70
CA HIS A 127 -6.92 0.40 -8.12
C HIS A 127 -6.73 -0.55 -9.32
N THR A 128 -5.50 -0.76 -9.79
CA THR A 128 -5.20 -1.55 -10.99
C THR A 128 -4.22 -2.70 -10.77
N GLY A 129 -3.35 -2.62 -9.77
CA GLY A 129 -2.38 -3.66 -9.42
C GLY A 129 -2.70 -4.39 -8.12
N ALA A 130 -1.76 -4.35 -7.18
CA ALA A 130 -1.77 -5.13 -5.94
C ALA A 130 -3.09 -5.05 -5.16
N ALA A 131 -3.63 -3.85 -4.94
CA ALA A 131 -4.87 -3.71 -4.18
C ALA A 131 -6.10 -4.21 -4.96
N ASP A 132 -6.09 -4.17 -6.30
CA ASP A 132 -7.15 -4.81 -7.10
C ASP A 132 -7.09 -6.34 -7.01
N ASN A 133 -5.90 -6.92 -6.94
CA ASN A 133 -5.73 -8.35 -6.69
C ASN A 133 -6.27 -8.74 -5.31
N VAL A 134 -5.93 -7.99 -4.26
CA VAL A 134 -6.49 -8.16 -2.90
C VAL A 134 -8.02 -8.09 -2.96
N ARG A 135 -8.59 -7.06 -3.60
CA ARG A 135 -10.05 -6.91 -3.78
C ARG A 135 -10.68 -8.14 -4.43
N ARG A 136 -10.06 -8.66 -5.51
CA ARG A 136 -10.55 -9.84 -6.25
C ARG A 136 -10.54 -11.09 -5.37
N ILE A 137 -9.46 -11.32 -4.63
CA ILE A 137 -9.32 -12.45 -3.70
C ILE A 137 -10.40 -12.38 -2.62
N LEU A 138 -10.62 -11.19 -2.06
CA LEU A 138 -11.63 -10.95 -1.03
C LEU A 138 -13.09 -10.96 -1.57
N GLY A 139 -13.29 -11.08 -2.88
CA GLY A 139 -14.61 -11.08 -3.50
C GLY A 139 -15.37 -9.75 -3.36
N LEU A 140 -14.65 -8.65 -3.10
CA LEU A 140 -15.26 -7.33 -2.94
C LEU A 140 -15.69 -6.77 -4.31
N ARG A 141 -16.97 -6.39 -4.41
CA ARG A 141 -17.57 -5.98 -5.68
C ARG A 141 -17.50 -4.47 -5.83
N THR A 142 -17.00 -4.00 -6.96
CA THR A 142 -17.19 -2.60 -7.37
C THR A 142 -18.56 -2.45 -8.05
N SER A 143 -19.10 -1.24 -8.11
CA SER A 143 -20.38 -1.01 -8.79
C SER A 143 -20.24 -1.31 -10.29
N TRP A 144 -21.13 -2.14 -10.86
CA TRP A 144 -21.08 -2.61 -12.26
C TRP A 144 -20.96 -1.49 -13.31
N HIS A 145 -21.56 -0.32 -13.06
CA HIS A 145 -21.60 0.76 -14.05
C HIS A 145 -20.35 1.65 -14.09
N ASN A 146 -19.61 1.77 -12.99
CA ASN A 146 -18.62 2.84 -12.81
C ASN A 146 -17.36 2.41 -12.04
N HIS A 147 -17.21 1.12 -11.75
CA HIS A 147 -16.14 0.57 -10.90
C HIS A 147 -15.87 1.42 -9.65
N LYS A 148 -16.94 1.90 -9.00
CA LYS A 148 -16.77 2.85 -7.91
C LYS A 148 -16.20 2.17 -6.68
N TRP A 149 -15.11 2.75 -6.19
CA TRP A 149 -14.41 2.42 -4.94
C TRP A 149 -14.94 3.26 -3.77
N ASN A 150 -16.26 3.44 -3.71
CA ASN A 150 -16.93 4.17 -2.64
C ASN A 150 -18.30 3.57 -2.30
N THR A 151 -18.36 2.24 -2.31
CA THR A 151 -19.55 1.48 -1.87
C THR A 151 -19.53 1.29 -0.35
N ASN A 152 -20.51 0.57 0.20
CA ASN A 152 -20.51 0.13 1.60
C ASN A 152 -19.45 -0.94 1.93
N GLN A 153 -18.67 -1.40 0.94
CA GLN A 153 -17.51 -2.28 1.12
C GLN A 153 -16.18 -1.51 1.05
N TYR A 154 -16.24 -0.20 0.77
CA TYR A 154 -15.06 0.63 0.60
C TYR A 154 -15.11 1.88 1.45
N LEU A 155 -14.03 2.11 2.18
CA LEU A 155 -13.77 3.38 2.83
C LEU A 155 -13.00 4.25 1.84
N SER A 156 -13.55 5.36 1.36
CA SER A 156 -12.84 6.18 0.36
C SER A 156 -11.84 7.16 0.98
N ALA A 157 -11.96 7.44 2.28
CA ALA A 157 -11.05 8.29 3.04
C ALA A 157 -11.18 8.00 4.54
N MET A 158 -10.07 8.09 5.27
CA MET A 158 -10.03 7.93 6.73
C MET A 158 -10.65 9.11 7.49
N SER A 159 -10.95 10.22 6.81
CA SER A 159 -11.72 11.34 7.38
C SER A 159 -13.21 11.28 7.06
N SER A 160 -13.67 10.26 6.32
CA SER A 160 -15.05 10.17 5.86
C SER A 160 -16.03 9.85 6.99
N VAL A 161 -17.31 10.17 6.76
CA VAL A 161 -18.40 9.80 7.66
C VAL A 161 -18.52 8.27 7.80
N GLN A 162 -18.09 7.51 6.78
CA GLN A 162 -18.10 6.04 6.82
C GLN A 162 -17.20 5.50 7.94
N LEU A 163 -16.03 6.09 8.19
CA LEU A 163 -15.15 5.64 9.29
C LEU A 163 -15.85 5.80 10.63
N ARG A 164 -16.72 6.80 10.81
CA ARG A 164 -17.48 7.00 12.06
C ARG A 164 -18.49 5.89 12.32
N PHE A 165 -19.05 5.32 11.26
CA PHE A 165 -19.91 4.15 11.40
C PHE A 165 -19.09 2.90 11.64
N LEU A 166 -18.00 2.74 10.88
CA LEU A 166 -17.12 1.59 10.99
C LEU A 166 -16.51 1.48 12.38
N SER A 167 -16.00 2.58 12.95
CA SER A 167 -15.36 2.61 14.26
C SER A 167 -16.27 2.19 15.42
N ARG A 168 -17.59 2.19 15.21
CA ARG A 168 -18.59 1.79 16.20
C ARG A 168 -19.17 0.41 15.96
N ASN A 169 -18.86 -0.23 14.83
CA ASN A 169 -19.23 -1.62 14.60
C ASN A 169 -18.44 -2.54 15.54
N SER A 170 -19.02 -3.69 15.85
CA SER A 170 -18.29 -4.84 16.40
C SER A 170 -18.12 -5.93 15.34
N ASN A 171 -17.20 -6.87 15.59
CA ASN A 171 -16.98 -8.07 14.78
C ASN A 171 -16.88 -7.74 13.28
N SER A 172 -16.07 -6.75 12.93
CA SER A 172 -15.82 -6.30 11.56
C SER A 172 -14.32 -6.36 11.25
N ILE A 173 -14.01 -6.34 9.96
CA ILE A 173 -12.66 -6.39 9.42
C ILE A 173 -12.45 -5.18 8.50
N LEU A 174 -11.45 -4.38 8.82
CA LEU A 174 -10.95 -3.31 7.96
C LEU A 174 -9.65 -3.77 7.29
N VAL A 175 -9.67 -3.87 5.97
CA VAL A 175 -8.50 -4.21 5.16
C VAL A 175 -7.79 -2.94 4.72
N ILE A 176 -6.51 -2.87 5.07
CA ILE A 176 -5.56 -1.86 4.62
C ILE A 176 -4.70 -2.52 3.54
N PRO A 177 -4.98 -2.25 2.25
CA PRO A 177 -4.23 -2.87 1.16
C PRO A 177 -2.83 -2.24 1.01
N PRO A 178 -1.97 -2.82 0.16
CA PRO A 178 -0.70 -2.22 -0.21
C PRO A 178 -0.87 -0.81 -0.78
N PHE A 179 0.01 0.08 -0.37
CA PHE A 179 0.03 1.48 -0.82
C PHE A 179 0.96 1.67 -2.02
N HIS A 180 0.56 2.51 -2.96
CA HIS A 180 1.51 3.11 -3.92
C HIS A 180 2.04 4.45 -3.39
N ASP A 181 1.19 5.20 -2.69
CA ASP A 181 1.53 6.44 -2.00
C ASP A 181 1.10 6.37 -0.53
N PHE A 182 2.00 6.74 0.39
CA PHE A 182 1.72 6.63 1.82
C PHE A 182 0.68 7.66 2.28
N PRO A 183 -0.34 7.26 3.04
CA PRO A 183 -1.42 8.15 3.43
C PRO A 183 -1.06 9.04 4.63
N GLU A 184 -1.49 10.30 4.59
CA GLU A 184 -1.50 11.17 5.77
C GLU A 184 -2.80 10.98 6.56
N MET A 185 -2.69 10.73 7.87
CA MET A 185 -3.84 10.59 8.75
C MET A 185 -3.92 11.70 9.79
N THR A 186 -5.12 12.27 9.93
CA THR A 186 -5.40 13.25 10.98
C THR A 186 -5.44 12.57 12.35
N THR A 187 -5.13 13.32 13.41
CA THR A 187 -5.26 12.88 14.82
C THR A 187 -6.63 12.26 15.11
N ARG A 188 -7.70 12.82 14.53
CA ARG A 188 -9.07 12.32 14.68
C ARG A 188 -9.28 10.97 13.97
N ALA A 189 -8.71 10.79 12.79
CA ALA A 189 -8.81 9.54 12.05
C ALA A 189 -8.05 8.41 12.76
N MET A 190 -6.82 8.70 13.23
CA MET A 190 -6.04 7.76 14.05
C MET A 190 -6.80 7.36 15.31
N ALA A 191 -7.37 8.33 16.02
CA ALA A 191 -8.22 8.07 17.19
C ALA A 191 -9.36 7.08 16.88
N MET A 192 -10.11 7.32 15.81
CA MET A 192 -11.23 6.45 15.43
C MET A 192 -10.78 5.05 14.98
N LEU A 193 -9.62 4.95 14.35
CA LEU A 193 -9.03 3.67 13.95
C LEU A 193 -8.57 2.86 15.17
N ASN A 194 -8.05 3.54 16.18
CA ASN A 194 -7.65 2.89 17.43
C ASN A 194 -8.87 2.47 18.26
N ASP A 195 -9.92 3.29 18.34
CA ASP A 195 -11.19 2.88 18.95
C ASP A 195 -11.80 1.66 18.26
N TYR A 196 -11.72 1.61 16.93
CA TYR A 196 -12.22 0.49 16.14
C TYR A 196 -11.61 -0.84 16.59
N VAL A 197 -10.30 -0.88 16.82
CA VAL A 197 -9.61 -2.11 17.22
C VAL A 197 -9.62 -2.33 18.75
N LEU A 198 -9.22 -1.33 19.54
CA LEU A 198 -9.03 -1.45 20.99
C LEU A 198 -10.36 -1.64 21.74
N VAL A 199 -11.40 -0.90 21.35
CA VAL A 199 -12.70 -0.89 22.04
C VAL A 199 -13.73 -1.71 21.26
N GLY A 200 -13.75 -1.58 19.93
CA GLY A 200 -14.74 -2.24 19.08
C GLY A 200 -14.55 -3.75 18.92
N GLY A 201 -13.40 -4.29 19.33
CA GLY A 201 -13.10 -5.72 19.19
C GLY A 201 -12.94 -6.18 17.74
N ASN A 202 -12.63 -5.24 16.84
CA ASN A 202 -12.54 -5.52 15.42
C ASN A 202 -11.13 -5.95 15.00
N THR A 203 -11.00 -6.36 13.74
CA THR A 203 -9.71 -6.71 13.13
C THR A 203 -9.29 -5.67 12.10
N ILE A 204 -8.05 -5.20 12.19
CA ILE A 204 -7.39 -4.46 11.11
C ILE A 204 -6.43 -5.42 10.42
N LEU A 205 -6.67 -5.69 9.14
CA LEU A 205 -5.81 -6.53 8.31
C LEU A 205 -4.94 -5.63 7.43
N VAL A 206 -3.66 -5.54 7.74
CA VAL A 206 -2.67 -4.75 7.01
C VAL A 206 -1.90 -5.66 6.06
N ILE A 207 -1.85 -5.27 4.79
CA ILE A 207 -1.27 -6.07 3.71
C ILE A 207 -0.18 -5.27 3.02
N GLY A 208 0.93 -5.94 2.72
CA GLY A 208 2.00 -5.41 1.88
C GLY A 208 3.26 -5.13 2.67
N GLY A 209 4.31 -4.70 1.95
CA GLY A 209 5.67 -4.59 2.47
C GLY A 209 5.91 -3.44 3.47
N PRO A 210 7.06 -2.74 3.40
CA PRO A 210 7.48 -1.79 4.43
C PRO A 210 6.48 -0.67 4.73
N THR A 211 5.71 -0.23 3.73
CA THR A 211 4.69 0.81 3.90
C THR A 211 3.52 0.34 4.77
N GLY A 212 3.17 -0.94 4.76
CA GLY A 212 2.20 -1.53 5.68
C GLY A 212 2.71 -1.53 7.12
N ILE A 213 3.99 -1.87 7.33
CA ILE A 213 4.64 -1.83 8.65
C ILE A 213 4.69 -0.39 9.17
N LEU A 214 5.08 0.55 8.30
CA LEU A 214 5.09 1.98 8.63
C LEU A 214 3.69 2.50 9.00
N PHE A 215 2.65 2.02 8.31
CA PHE A 215 1.27 2.36 8.63
C PHE A 215 0.91 1.89 10.05
N ILE A 216 1.30 0.67 10.44
CA ILE A 216 1.08 0.17 11.80
C ILE A 216 1.80 1.08 12.81
N ASN A 217 3.11 1.30 12.63
CA ASN A 217 3.94 2.06 13.57
C ASN A 217 3.42 3.49 13.78
N GLN A 218 3.03 4.19 12.71
CA GLN A 218 2.65 5.59 12.79
C GLN A 218 1.19 5.84 13.20
N ASN A 219 0.31 4.85 13.08
CA ASN A 219 -1.12 5.11 13.15
C ASN A 219 -1.91 4.20 14.10
N LEU A 220 -1.32 3.09 14.53
CA LEU A 220 -1.95 2.13 15.43
C LEU A 220 -1.19 2.16 16.77
N ALA A 221 -1.95 2.30 17.85
CA ALA A 221 -1.45 2.29 19.20
C ALA A 221 -1.38 0.85 19.72
N GLY A 222 -0.30 0.57 20.42
CA GLY A 222 -0.13 -0.61 21.25
C GLY A 222 -0.89 -0.52 22.57
N PRO A 223 -0.81 -1.56 23.41
CA PRO A 223 -1.51 -1.64 24.70
C PRO A 223 -1.12 -0.55 25.70
N ASP A 224 0.07 0.02 25.55
CA ASP A 224 0.60 1.11 26.37
C ASP A 224 0.15 2.50 25.89
N GLY A 225 -0.61 2.57 24.79
CA GLY A 225 -1.05 3.82 24.19
C GLY A 225 -0.01 4.49 23.31
N TYR A 226 1.14 3.86 23.06
CA TYR A 226 2.17 4.38 22.16
C TYR A 226 2.15 3.63 20.82
N GLY A 227 2.87 4.13 19.83
CA GLY A 227 3.01 3.44 18.54
C GLY A 227 3.80 2.15 18.66
N TYR A 228 3.74 1.33 17.62
CA TYR A 228 4.65 0.19 17.52
C TYR A 228 6.00 0.61 16.95
N GLU A 229 7.05 -0.10 17.34
CA GLU A 229 8.43 0.06 16.83
C GLU A 229 8.85 -1.15 15.99
N LEU A 230 7.99 -1.58 15.07
CA LEU A 230 8.29 -2.73 14.22
C LEU A 230 9.41 -2.40 13.23
N GLU A 231 10.40 -3.27 13.14
CA GLU A 231 11.56 -3.07 12.26
C GLU A 231 11.40 -3.90 10.97
N PRO A 232 11.14 -3.26 9.81
CA PRO A 232 10.99 -3.98 8.56
C PRO A 232 12.29 -4.65 8.14
N LYS A 233 12.23 -5.93 7.77
CA LYS A 233 13.38 -6.69 7.27
C LYS A 233 12.95 -7.66 6.18
N TRP A 234 13.73 -7.69 5.11
CA TRP A 234 13.59 -8.67 4.03
C TRP A 234 14.61 -9.80 4.22
N VAL A 235 14.18 -11.03 3.99
CA VAL A 235 15.04 -12.22 3.93
C VAL A 235 14.58 -13.11 2.78
N GLU A 236 15.51 -13.89 2.25
CA GLU A 236 15.22 -14.90 1.25
C GLU A 236 14.53 -16.09 1.95
N GLY A 237 13.24 -16.31 1.67
CA GLY A 237 12.47 -17.44 2.19
C GLY A 237 12.95 -18.81 1.66
N PRO A 238 12.16 -19.89 1.77
CA PRO A 238 10.73 -19.94 2.12
C PRO A 238 10.45 -19.60 3.58
N TYR A 239 9.19 -19.25 3.88
CA TYR A 239 8.75 -18.93 5.22
C TYR A 239 7.99 -20.12 5.82
N GLU A 240 8.47 -20.63 6.95
CA GLU A 240 7.94 -21.84 7.58
C GLU A 240 6.86 -21.49 8.60
N MET A 241 5.79 -22.28 8.61
CA MET A 241 4.72 -22.19 9.59
C MET A 241 5.28 -22.46 10.99
N GLN A 242 4.94 -21.58 11.93
CA GLN A 242 5.34 -21.71 13.33
C GLN A 242 4.32 -22.50 14.14
N SER A 243 4.78 -23.09 15.25
CA SER A 243 3.92 -23.88 16.16
C SER A 243 2.74 -23.08 16.73
N SER A 244 2.89 -21.76 16.86
CA SER A 244 1.88 -20.77 17.23
C SER A 244 0.70 -20.67 16.25
N ALA A 245 0.84 -21.16 15.01
CA ALA A 245 -0.28 -21.30 14.09
C ALA A 245 -1.26 -22.40 14.54
N THR A 246 -0.82 -23.36 15.35
CA THR A 246 -1.68 -24.42 15.91
C THR A 246 -2.79 -23.79 16.76
N ALA A 247 -4.03 -24.25 16.57
CA ALA A 247 -5.24 -23.70 17.18
C ALA A 247 -5.64 -22.28 16.71
N SER A 248 -5.02 -21.77 15.64
CA SER A 248 -5.48 -20.58 14.91
C SER A 248 -6.08 -20.97 13.56
N ALA A 249 -6.69 -20.01 12.85
CA ALA A 249 -7.12 -20.24 11.47
C ALA A 249 -5.94 -20.59 10.54
N PHE A 250 -4.72 -20.13 10.84
CA PHE A 250 -3.54 -20.37 10.03
C PHE A 250 -3.05 -21.82 10.05
N GLN A 251 -3.54 -22.67 10.98
CA GLN A 251 -3.19 -24.10 10.99
C GLN A 251 -3.60 -24.84 9.70
N TYR A 252 -4.56 -24.28 8.96
CA TYR A 252 -5.04 -24.84 7.68
C TYR A 252 -4.26 -24.31 6.47
N GLY A 253 -3.26 -23.45 6.68
CA GLY A 253 -2.41 -22.91 5.63
C GLY A 253 -1.36 -23.90 5.14
N ALA A 254 -0.64 -23.53 4.08
CA ALA A 254 0.51 -24.30 3.62
C ALA A 254 1.61 -24.32 4.71
N VAL A 255 2.34 -25.43 4.82
CA VAL A 255 3.47 -25.57 5.77
C VAL A 255 4.57 -24.55 5.50
N THR A 256 4.76 -24.19 4.23
CA THR A 256 5.74 -23.20 3.79
C THR A 256 5.10 -22.22 2.81
N LEU A 257 5.44 -20.93 2.94
CA LEU A 257 5.07 -19.90 1.97
C LEU A 257 6.27 -19.58 1.06
N PRO A 258 6.04 -19.42 -0.26
CA PRO A 258 7.10 -19.11 -1.19
C PRO A 258 7.57 -17.66 -1.03
N ALA A 259 8.88 -17.44 -1.18
CA ALA A 259 9.43 -16.13 -1.47
C ALA A 259 9.23 -15.80 -2.96
N ILE A 260 8.72 -14.61 -3.25
CA ILE A 260 8.47 -14.13 -4.61
C ILE A 260 9.29 -12.87 -4.82
N GLY A 261 10.51 -13.03 -5.35
CA GLY A 261 11.47 -11.92 -5.48
C GLY A 261 11.62 -11.16 -4.16
N THR A 262 11.38 -9.85 -4.21
CA THR A 262 11.43 -8.95 -3.04
C THR A 262 10.05 -8.51 -2.53
N GLN A 263 8.97 -9.17 -2.98
CA GLN A 263 7.58 -8.78 -2.72
C GLN A 263 7.07 -9.15 -1.31
N VAL A 264 7.87 -9.88 -0.52
CA VAL A 264 7.52 -10.29 0.85
C VAL A 264 8.47 -9.60 1.82
N VAL A 265 7.96 -8.67 2.62
CA VAL A 265 8.73 -8.06 3.70
C VAL A 265 8.08 -8.41 5.03
N GLY A 266 8.89 -8.79 6.01
CA GLY A 266 8.43 -9.05 7.37
C GLY A 266 9.01 -8.06 8.35
N VAL A 267 8.93 -8.41 9.63
CA VAL A 267 9.55 -7.67 10.72
C VAL A 267 10.55 -8.54 11.44
N THR A 268 11.59 -7.95 12.04
CA THR A 268 12.48 -8.71 12.93
C THR A 268 11.67 -9.27 14.09
N THR A 269 11.85 -10.55 14.44
CA THR A 269 11.14 -11.14 15.58
C THR A 269 11.51 -10.46 16.90
N ALA A 270 12.68 -9.82 16.97
CA ALA A 270 13.12 -8.99 18.08
C ALA A 270 12.32 -7.68 18.25
N SER A 271 11.77 -7.13 17.16
CA SER A 271 10.93 -5.91 17.19
C SER A 271 9.46 -6.20 17.49
N LEU A 272 9.04 -7.47 17.45
CA LEU A 272 7.68 -7.84 17.80
C LEU A 272 7.47 -7.65 19.31
N PRO A 273 6.33 -7.04 19.73
CA PRO A 273 6.00 -6.96 21.14
C PRO A 273 5.75 -8.37 21.70
N LYS A 274 5.89 -8.51 23.02
CA LYS A 274 5.88 -9.83 23.69
C LYS A 274 4.60 -10.62 23.46
N GLU A 275 3.48 -9.94 23.32
CA GLU A 275 2.16 -10.49 23.07
C GLU A 275 1.88 -10.83 21.61
N ALA A 276 2.76 -10.45 20.68
CA ALA A 276 2.61 -10.78 19.28
C ALA A 276 2.66 -12.30 19.05
N ILE A 277 1.86 -12.75 18.09
CA ILE A 277 1.84 -14.14 17.63
C ILE A 277 2.36 -14.15 16.21
N SER A 278 3.57 -14.66 16.00
CA SER A 278 4.07 -14.95 14.66
C SER A 278 3.50 -16.27 14.16
N TYR A 279 3.12 -16.35 12.89
CA TYR A 279 2.58 -17.55 12.26
C TYR A 279 3.51 -18.13 11.21
N TYR A 280 4.32 -17.28 10.55
CA TYR A 280 5.25 -17.69 9.50
C TYR A 280 6.55 -16.91 9.62
N GLU A 281 7.68 -17.61 9.65
CA GLU A 281 9.00 -17.03 9.86
C GLU A 281 10.06 -17.61 8.92
N ALA A 282 11.12 -16.83 8.68
CA ALA A 282 12.41 -17.30 8.16
C ALA A 282 13.52 -16.41 8.72
N SER A 283 14.66 -16.98 9.12
CA SER A 283 15.86 -16.21 9.51
C SER A 283 15.58 -15.03 10.47
N GLU A 284 14.81 -15.28 11.54
CA GLU A 284 14.41 -14.28 12.55
C GLU A 284 13.53 -13.14 12.00
N VAL A 285 12.85 -13.38 10.88
CA VAL A 285 11.88 -12.46 10.29
C VAL A 285 10.51 -13.11 10.24
N SER A 286 9.53 -12.43 10.80
CA SER A 286 8.12 -12.82 10.77
C SER A 286 7.39 -12.12 9.64
N VAL A 287 6.80 -12.89 8.72
CA VAL A 287 6.08 -12.36 7.54
C VAL A 287 4.56 -12.43 7.65
N VAL A 288 4.05 -13.18 8.63
CA VAL A 288 2.63 -13.24 8.96
C VAL A 288 2.54 -13.27 10.48
N PHE A 289 1.94 -12.24 11.07
CA PHE A 289 1.78 -12.16 12.52
C PHE A 289 0.50 -11.43 12.90
N SER A 290 0.07 -11.62 14.14
CA SER A 290 -0.99 -10.81 14.75
C SER A 290 -0.50 -10.11 16.00
N LEU A 291 -0.94 -8.88 16.18
CA LEU A 291 -0.79 -8.08 17.39
C LEU A 291 -2.15 -8.05 18.10
N PRO A 292 -2.32 -8.75 19.23
CA PRO A 292 -3.50 -8.61 20.06
C PRO A 292 -3.62 -7.17 20.57
N CYS A 293 -4.82 -6.59 20.54
CA CYS A 293 -5.04 -5.18 20.89
C CYS A 293 -6.30 -5.05 21.75
N GLU A 294 -6.16 -5.21 23.06
CA GLU A 294 -7.29 -5.19 24.01
C GLU A 294 -8.43 -6.13 23.56
N ALA A 295 -9.56 -5.57 23.10
CA ALA A 295 -10.70 -6.36 22.61
C ALA A 295 -10.50 -6.91 21.18
N GLY A 296 -9.63 -6.30 20.39
CA GLY A 296 -9.45 -6.58 18.95
C GLY A 296 -8.06 -7.12 18.62
N ARG A 297 -7.68 -6.99 17.34
CA ARG A 297 -6.36 -7.40 16.85
C ARG A 297 -5.96 -6.71 15.55
N ILE A 298 -4.67 -6.62 15.33
CA ILE A 298 -4.07 -6.26 14.04
C ILE A 298 -3.46 -7.53 13.46
N ILE A 299 -3.67 -7.80 12.17
CA ILE A 299 -3.01 -8.90 11.45
C ILE A 299 -2.20 -8.28 10.33
N TYR A 300 -0.93 -8.67 10.21
CA TYR A 300 -0.05 -8.23 9.14
C TYR A 300 0.28 -9.39 8.20
N LEU A 301 0.16 -9.15 6.89
CA LEU A 301 0.61 -10.05 5.83
C LEU A 301 1.67 -9.35 4.99
N GLY A 302 2.89 -9.89 5.00
CA GLY A 302 4.06 -9.26 4.38
C GLY A 302 4.10 -9.27 2.85
N TYR A 303 3.24 -10.05 2.20
CA TYR A 303 3.17 -10.13 0.75
C TYR A 303 2.37 -8.96 0.15
N ASP A 304 2.88 -8.35 -0.93
CA ASP A 304 2.24 -7.23 -1.61
C ASP A 304 1.12 -7.63 -2.59
N TYR A 305 0.96 -8.91 -2.94
CA TYR A 305 -0.05 -9.37 -3.90
C TYR A 305 0.02 -8.69 -5.26
N ALA A 306 1.21 -8.23 -5.68
CA ALA A 306 1.43 -7.80 -7.07
C ALA A 306 1.10 -8.94 -8.05
N ASP A 307 1.40 -10.18 -7.65
CA ASP A 307 1.01 -11.40 -8.35
C ASP A 307 0.02 -12.25 -7.53
N MET A 308 -0.86 -12.99 -8.21
CA MET A 308 -1.76 -13.94 -7.55
C MET A 308 -1.05 -15.27 -7.30
N VAL A 309 -0.52 -15.44 -6.10
CA VAL A 309 0.12 -16.69 -5.67
C VAL A 309 -0.83 -17.50 -4.79
N PRO A 310 -1.14 -18.77 -5.14
CA PRO A 310 -2.14 -19.57 -4.43
C PRO A 310 -1.91 -19.67 -2.91
N ALA A 311 -0.69 -19.97 -2.49
CA ALA A 311 -0.37 -20.09 -1.06
C ALA A 311 -0.64 -18.78 -0.29
N TRP A 312 -0.28 -17.63 -0.86
CA TRP A 312 -0.57 -16.33 -0.27
C TRP A 312 -2.06 -15.96 -0.32
N THR A 313 -2.74 -16.35 -1.40
CA THR A 313 -4.20 -16.20 -1.53
C THR A 313 -4.92 -16.93 -0.39
N ASP A 314 -4.51 -18.16 -0.07
CA ASP A 314 -5.07 -18.92 1.04
C ASP A 314 -4.80 -18.23 2.39
N ILE A 315 -3.59 -17.72 2.60
CA ILE A 315 -3.25 -16.96 3.82
C ILE A 315 -4.13 -15.72 4.00
N LEU A 316 -4.40 -14.96 2.94
CA LEU A 316 -5.32 -13.83 2.98
C LEU A 316 -6.73 -14.26 3.43
N LEU A 317 -7.24 -15.37 2.90
CA LEU A 317 -8.56 -15.89 3.28
C LEU A 317 -8.58 -16.45 4.71
N LEU A 318 -7.49 -17.05 5.18
CA LEU A 318 -7.36 -17.53 6.56
C LEU A 318 -7.29 -16.37 7.56
N ALA A 319 -6.66 -15.25 7.21
CA ALA A 319 -6.65 -14.05 8.03
C ALA A 319 -8.06 -13.50 8.31
N LEU A 320 -8.98 -13.62 7.33
CA LEU A 320 -10.39 -13.26 7.55
C LEU A 320 -11.06 -14.16 8.61
N ARG A 321 -10.76 -15.46 8.59
CA ARG A 321 -11.32 -16.44 9.54
C ARG A 321 -10.70 -16.35 10.93
N ALA A 322 -9.48 -15.80 11.02
CA ALA A 322 -8.82 -15.53 12.29
C ALA A 322 -9.45 -14.37 13.07
N SER A 323 -10.37 -13.62 12.46
CA SER A 323 -11.06 -12.51 13.12
C SER A 323 -12.17 -13.03 14.03
N PRO A 324 -12.37 -12.46 15.23
CA PRO A 324 -13.44 -12.87 16.13
C PRO A 324 -14.81 -12.70 15.44
N THR A 325 -15.61 -13.77 15.47
CA THR A 325 -16.99 -13.82 14.98
C THR A 325 -17.97 -13.27 15.99
#